data_AF-A0A0Q9X8E2-F1
#
_entry.id   AF-A0A0Q9X8E2-F1
#
_cell.length_a   1.000
_cell.length_b   1.000
_cell.length_c   1.000
_cell.angle_alpha   90.00
_cell.angle_beta   90.00
_cell.angle_gamma   90.00
#
_symmetry.space_group_name_H-M   'P 1'
#
loop_
_entity.id
_entity.type
_entity.pdbx_description
1 polymer ?
#
loop_
_entity_poly.entity_id
_entity_poly.type
_entity_poly.pdbx_seq_one_letter_code
_entity_poly.pdbx_strand_id
1 'polypeptide(L)'
;MLQNLLHRTCLFALNTVQSIVVRQKHTFDRTPLKPKVRCHFPKPREVKRTNVHGLDYRLPTTEGRHVLMRRILKGVYNLSH
;
A
#
# COMPACT_ATOMS: atom_id res chain seq x y z
N MET A 1 -1.20 -36.25 -49.48
CA MET A 1 -0.84 -36.40 -48.04
C MET A 1 -0.24 -35.13 -47.43
N LEU A 2 0.65 -34.43 -48.12
CA LEU A 2 1.33 -33.22 -47.61
C LEU A 2 0.38 -32.04 -47.29
N GLN A 3 -0.66 -31.83 -48.12
CA GLN A 3 -1.67 -30.78 -47.91
C GLN A 3 -2.47 -30.98 -46.61
N ASN A 4 -2.82 -32.22 -46.26
CA ASN A 4 -3.54 -32.53 -45.02
C ASN A 4 -2.67 -32.34 -43.78
N LEU A 5 -1.36 -32.55 -43.91
CA LEU A 5 -0.40 -32.31 -42.83
C LEU A 5 -0.24 -30.81 -42.57
N LEU A 6 -0.07 -30.00 -43.62
CA LEU A 6 0.02 -28.54 -43.53
C LEU A 6 -1.26 -27.92 -42.94
N HIS A 7 -2.43 -28.44 -43.32
CA HIS A 7 -3.70 -27.97 -42.78
C HIS A 7 -3.82 -28.26 -41.28
N ARG A 8 -3.42 -29.47 -40.84
CA ARG A 8 -3.41 -29.85 -39.42
C ARG A 8 -2.44 -29.02 -38.58
N THR A 9 -1.24 -28.72 -39.10
CA THR A 9 -0.27 -27.90 -38.39
C THR A 9 -0.73 -26.45 -38.26
N CYS A 10 -1.34 -25.88 -39.31
CA CYS A 10 -1.91 -24.54 -39.25
C CYS A 10 -3.07 -24.45 -38.25
N LEU A 11 -3.99 -25.43 -38.26
CA LEU A 11 -5.10 -25.48 -37.29
C LEU A 11 -4.59 -25.59 -35.84
N PHE A 12 -3.56 -26.40 -35.60
CA PHE A 12 -2.96 -26.50 -34.27
C PHE A 12 -2.34 -25.16 -33.82
N ALA A 13 -1.57 -24.52 -34.71
CA ALA A 13 -0.98 -23.22 -34.43
C ALA A 13 -2.04 -22.17 -34.09
N LEU A 14 -3.12 -22.08 -34.88
CA LEU A 14 -4.22 -21.15 -34.63
C LEU A 14 -4.91 -21.39 -33.28
N ASN A 15 -5.16 -22.64 -32.91
CA ASN A 15 -5.75 -23.00 -31.61
C ASN A 15 -4.81 -22.65 -30.44
N THR A 16 -3.50 -22.86 -30.58
CA THR A 16 -2.53 -22.47 -29.54
C THR A 16 -2.49 -20.96 -29.35
N VAL A 17 -2.47 -20.18 -30.43
CA VAL A 17 -2.52 -18.71 -30.39
C VAL A 17 -3.81 -18.23 -29.72
N GLN A 18 -4.96 -18.82 -30.05
CA GLN A 18 -6.24 -18.48 -29.43
C GLN A 18 -6.25 -18.78 -27.93
N SER A 19 -5.65 -19.89 -27.49
CA SER A 19 -5.55 -20.23 -26.07
C SER A 19 -4.67 -19.24 -25.28
N ILE A 20 -3.59 -18.74 -25.88
CA ILE A 20 -2.69 -17.76 -25.25
C ILE A 20 -3.40 -16.40 -25.12
N VAL A 21 -4.13 -15.98 -26.15
CA VAL A 21 -4.90 -14.71 -26.14
C VAL A 21 -6.06 -14.76 -25.15
N VAL A 22 -6.79 -15.88 -25.05
CA VAL A 22 -7.91 -16.02 -24.10
C VAL A 22 -7.44 -16.11 -22.65
N ARG A 23 -6.27 -16.72 -22.38
CA ARG A 23 -5.73 -16.89 -21.02
C ARG A 23 -5.45 -15.57 -20.30
N GLN A 24 -5.28 -14.46 -21.02
CA GLN A 24 -5.03 -13.15 -20.42
C GLN A 24 -6.27 -12.50 -19.76
N LYS A 25 -7.49 -12.97 -20.03
CA LYS A 25 -8.72 -12.34 -19.48
C LYS A 25 -9.03 -12.69 -18.02
N HIS A 26 -8.39 -13.72 -17.44
CA HIS A 26 -8.76 -14.23 -16.11
C HIS A 26 -7.91 -13.67 -14.94
N THR A 27 -6.86 -12.91 -15.23
CA THR A 27 -6.08 -12.26 -14.17
C THR A 27 -6.69 -10.89 -13.92
N PHE A 28 -7.47 -10.75 -12.85
CA PHE A 28 -7.92 -9.44 -12.37
C PHE A 28 -6.70 -8.54 -12.20
N ASP A 29 -6.61 -7.48 -12.99
CA ASP A 29 -5.51 -6.53 -12.88
C ASP A 29 -5.60 -5.85 -11.51
N ARG A 30 -4.58 -6.06 -10.68
CA ARG A 30 -4.47 -5.49 -9.33
C ARG A 30 -3.83 -4.10 -9.34
N THR A 31 -3.34 -3.63 -10.49
CA THR A 31 -2.77 -2.28 -10.63
C THR A 31 -3.72 -1.15 -10.20
N PRO A 32 -5.04 -1.14 -10.50
CA PRO A 32 -5.96 -0.09 -10.04
C PRO A 32 -6.24 -0.15 -8.53
N LEU A 33 -6.00 -1.30 -7.88
CA LEU A 33 -6.19 -1.45 -6.43
C LEU A 33 -4.98 -0.95 -5.61
N LYS A 34 -3.85 -0.64 -6.24
CA LYS A 34 -2.67 -0.16 -5.52
C LYS A 34 -2.92 1.27 -5.04
N PRO A 35 -2.90 1.54 -3.72
CA PRO A 35 -2.99 2.90 -3.24
C PRO A 35 -1.82 3.70 -3.79
N LYS A 36 -2.09 4.91 -4.28
CA LYS A 36 -1.04 5.83 -4.75
C LYS A 36 -0.13 6.17 -3.56
N VAL A 37 1.01 5.52 -3.49
CA VAL A 37 2.01 5.75 -2.43
C VAL A 37 2.48 7.20 -2.56
N ARG A 38 2.25 8.00 -1.51
CA ARG A 38 2.76 9.37 -1.46
C ARG A 38 4.25 9.28 -1.18
N CYS A 39 5.07 9.76 -2.11
CA CYS A 39 6.54 9.79 -1.99
C CYS A 39 7.04 10.98 -1.16
N HIS A 40 6.15 11.91 -0.77
CA HIS A 40 6.52 13.08 0.02
C HIS A 40 6.04 12.93 1.47
N PHE A 41 6.99 13.13 2.39
CA PHE A 41 6.67 13.31 3.80
C PHE A 41 5.79 14.56 3.97
N PRO A 42 4.83 14.58 4.92
CA PRO A 42 4.03 15.77 5.19
C PRO A 42 4.92 16.98 5.46
N LYS A 43 4.52 18.16 4.95
CA LYS A 43 5.25 19.41 5.23
C LYS A 43 5.24 19.69 6.74
N PRO A 44 6.39 20.06 7.33
CA PRO A 44 6.45 20.38 8.75
C PRO A 44 5.59 21.61 9.05
N ARG A 45 4.80 21.56 10.13
CA ARG A 45 4.00 22.68 10.62
C ARG A 45 4.05 22.72 12.13
N GLU A 46 4.86 23.63 12.66
CA GLU A 46 5.18 23.70 14.07
C GLU A 46 3.97 23.96 14.96
N VAL A 47 3.11 24.90 14.55
CA VAL A 47 1.84 25.20 15.24
C VAL A 47 0.99 23.94 15.42
N LYS A 48 0.90 23.09 14.38
CA LYS A 48 0.12 21.85 14.46
C LYS A 48 0.82 20.82 15.36
N ARG A 49 2.16 20.75 15.32
CA ARG A 49 2.95 19.84 16.14
C ARG A 49 2.73 20.10 17.63
N THR A 50 2.84 21.36 18.06
CA THR A 50 2.64 21.77 19.46
C THR A 50 1.19 21.60 19.88
N ASN A 51 0.22 22.04 19.07
CA ASN A 51 -1.19 21.99 19.46
C ASN A 51 -1.76 20.57 19.54
N VAL A 52 -1.25 19.62 18.73
CA VAL A 52 -1.80 18.25 18.65
C VAL A 52 -0.98 17.27 19.49
N HIS A 53 0.31 17.53 19.69
CA HIS A 53 1.19 16.56 20.34
C HIS A 53 2.01 17.13 21.50
N GLY A 54 1.87 18.43 21.79
CA GLY A 54 2.54 19.10 22.88
C GLY A 54 2.05 18.68 24.25
N LEU A 55 2.78 19.10 25.28
CA LEU A 55 2.49 18.76 26.66
C LEU A 55 1.10 19.25 27.08
N ASP A 56 0.77 20.49 26.71
CA ASP A 56 -0.49 21.15 27.06
C ASP A 56 -1.71 20.44 26.47
N TYR A 57 -1.54 19.75 25.34
CA TYR A 57 -2.60 18.91 24.77
C TYR A 57 -2.77 17.59 25.52
N ARG A 58 -1.69 17.05 26.09
CA ARG A 58 -1.68 15.75 26.78
C ARG A 58 -2.17 15.85 28.23
N LEU A 59 -1.80 16.90 28.95
CA LEU A 59 -2.11 17.03 30.39
C LEU A 59 -3.61 17.08 30.74
N PRO A 60 -4.50 17.72 29.96
CA PRO A 60 -5.92 17.84 30.32
C PRO A 60 -6.65 16.50 30.35
N THR A 61 -6.31 15.59 29.42
CA THR A 61 -7.00 14.30 29.27
C THR A 61 -6.39 13.24 30.19
N THR A 62 -7.23 12.35 30.73
CA THR A 62 -6.78 11.20 31.53
C THR A 62 -5.83 10.31 30.72
N GLU A 63 -6.18 10.02 29.47
CA GLU A 63 -5.37 9.18 28.58
C GLU A 63 -4.05 9.83 28.20
N GLY A 64 -4.02 11.15 27.99
CA GLY A 64 -2.79 11.87 27.72
C GLY A 64 -1.83 11.81 28.91
N ARG A 65 -2.34 11.94 30.15
CA ARG A 65 -1.54 11.73 31.37
C ARG A 65 -1.00 10.30 31.47
N HIS A 66 -1.80 9.27 31.16
CA HIS A 66 -1.32 7.89 31.12
C HIS A 66 -0.19 7.67 30.11
N VAL A 67 -0.26 8.31 28.93
CA VAL A 67 0.84 8.27 27.94
C VAL A 67 2.12 8.87 28.51
N LEU A 68 2.03 10.02 29.18
CA LEU A 68 3.19 10.67 29.80
C LEU A 68 3.79 9.80 30.91
N MET A 69 2.95 9.26 31.79
CA MET A 69 3.38 8.33 32.84
C MET A 69 4.14 7.13 32.28
N ARG A 70 3.62 6.49 31.21
CA ARG A 70 4.31 5.38 30.54
C ARG A 70 5.67 5.79 29.95
N ARG A 71 5.79 7.00 29.39
CA ARG A 71 7.06 7.50 28.84
C ARG A 71 8.08 7.81 29.94
N ILE A 72 7.63 8.33 31.08
CA ILE A 72 8.47 8.55 32.27
C ILE A 72 8.98 7.21 32.80
N LEU A 73 8.10 6.23 32.97
CA LEU A 73 8.48 4.88 33.44
C LEU A 73 9.47 4.19 32.50
N LYS A 74 9.33 4.41 31.19
CA LYS A 74 10.29 3.92 30.18
C LYS A 74 11.64 4.67 30.23
N GLY A 75 11.71 5.84 30.88
CA GLY A 75 12.91 6.67 30.96
C GLY A 75 13.20 7.45 29.66
N VAL A 76 12.16 7.81 28.88
CA VAL A 76 12.36 8.58 27.64
C VAL A 76 12.62 10.05 27.97
N TYR A 77 13.71 10.62 27.45
CA TYR A 77 14.08 12.03 27.66
C TYR A 77 13.00 13.00 27.18
N ASN A 78 12.48 12.80 25.95
CA ASN A 78 11.40 13.61 25.41
C ASN A 78 10.04 12.93 25.73
N LEU A 79 9.19 13.59 26.52
CA LEU A 79 7.88 13.07 26.95
C LEU A 79 6.72 13.50 26.04
N SER A 80 6.83 14.66 25.41
CA SER A 80 5.87 15.19 24.44
C SER A 80 6.61 16.08 23.46
N HIS A 81 5.97 16.33 22.33
CA HIS A 81 6.48 17.29 21.37
C HIS A 81 6.63 18.69 21.98
#